data_AF-A0A947TF30-F1
#
_entry.id   AF-A0A947TF30-F1
#
_cell.length_a   1.000
_cell.length_b   1.000
_cell.length_c   1.000
_cell.angle_alpha   90.00
_cell.angle_beta   90.00
_cell.angle_gamma   90.00
#
_symmetry.space_group_name_H-M   'P 1'
#
loop_
_entity.id
_entity.type
_entity.pdbx_description
1 polymer ?
#
loop_
_entity_poly.entity_id
_entity_poly.type
_entity_poly.pdbx_seq_one_letter_code
_entity_poly.pdbx_strand_id
1 'polypeptide(L)' 'MAKEELLEMRGRVVELLPNAMFRVELENGHEVLGHTAGKMRKNRIRVLVGD' A
#
# COMPACT_ATOMS: atom_id res chain seq x y z
N MET A 1 17.98 -16.73 8.93
CA MET A 1 17.52 -16.74 7.52
C MET A 1 17.56 -15.30 7.05
N ALA A 2 18.32 -15.02 5.99
CA ALA A 2 18.57 -13.66 5.53
C ALA A 2 17.23 -12.99 5.21
N LYS A 3 16.92 -11.89 5.91
CA LYS A 3 15.83 -11.01 5.51
C LYS A 3 16.24 -10.41 4.18
N GLU A 4 15.53 -10.75 3.12
CA GLU A 4 15.59 -9.95 1.89
C GLU A 4 15.30 -8.50 2.27
N GLU A 5 16.12 -7.58 1.76
CA GLU A 5 15.89 -6.15 1.97
C GLU A 5 14.58 -5.77 1.29
N LEU A 6 13.68 -5.17 2.07
CA LEU A 6 12.43 -4.66 1.56
C LEU A 6 12.74 -3.41 0.75
N LEU A 7 12.36 -3.41 -0.53
CA LEU A 7 12.44 -2.23 -1.37
C LEU A 7 11.27 -1.29 -1.04
N GLU A 8 11.60 -0.08 -0.60
CA GLU A 8 10.61 0.96 -0.36
C GLU A 8 10.41 1.78 -1.65
N MET A 9 9.16 1.86 -2.10
CA MET A 9 8.77 2.63 -3.27
C MET A 9 7.60 3.53 -2.93
N ARG A 10 7.58 4.72 -3.53
CA ARG A 10 6.45 5.63 -3.45
C ARG A 10 5.47 5.34 -4.58
N GLY A 11 4.20 5.51 -4.29
CA GLY A 11 3.11 5.34 -5.23
C GLY A 11 1.85 5.97 -4.67
N ARG A 12 0.83 6.07 -5.52
CA ARG A 12 -0.46 6.68 -5.21
C ARG A 12 -1.56 5.64 -5.23
N VAL A 13 -2.41 5.64 -4.22
CA VAL A 13 -3.62 4.83 -4.10
C VAL A 13 -4.62 5.27 -5.15
N VAL A 14 -4.85 4.43 -6.15
CA VAL A 14 -5.81 4.67 -7.23
C VAL A 14 -7.19 4.17 -6.85
N GLU A 15 -7.28 3.03 -6.16
CA GLU A 15 -8.56 2.38 -5.88
C GLU A 15 -8.55 1.64 -4.53
N LEU A 16 -9.69 1.69 -3.83
CA LEU A 16 -9.95 0.93 -2.61
C LEU A 16 -10.64 -0.38 -2.96
N LEU A 17 -10.05 -1.50 -2.58
CA LEU A 17 -10.61 -2.83 -2.81
C LEU A 17 -11.21 -3.42 -1.52
N PRO A 18 -12.13 -4.39 -1.64
CA PRO A 18 -12.63 -5.17 -0.50
C PRO A 18 -11.46 -5.78 0.29
N ASN A 19 -11.67 -6.05 1.58
CA ASN A 19 -10.66 -6.59 2.53
C ASN A 19 -9.51 -5.64 2.91
N ALA A 20 -9.67 -4.33 2.67
CA ALA A 20 -8.62 -3.33 2.91
C ALA A 20 -7.32 -3.65 2.15
N MET A 21 -7.54 -4.05 0.89
CA MET A 21 -6.57 -4.06 -0.18
C MET A 21 -6.66 -2.73 -0.93
N PHE A 22 -5.55 -2.31 -1.54
CA PHE A 22 -5.44 -1.04 -2.25
C PHE A 22 -4.75 -1.30 -3.57
N ARG A 23 -5.26 -0.69 -4.64
CA ARG A 23 -4.52 -0.58 -5.90
C ARG A 23 -3.66 0.67 -5.81
N VAL A 24 -2.35 0.50 -5.92
CA VAL A 24 -1.37 1.58 -5.84
C VAL A 24 -0.65 1.66 -7.18
N GLU A 25 -0.65 2.82 -7.79
CA GLU A 25 0.15 3.14 -8.96
C GLU A 25 1.50 3.69 -8.50
N LEU A 26 2.57 2.99 -8.83
CA LEU A 26 3.93 3.39 -8.54
C LEU A 26 4.37 4.49 -9.52
N GLU A 27 5.37 5.30 -9.13
CA GLU A 27 5.91 6.37 -9.99
C GLU A 27 6.47 5.88 -11.33
N ASN A 28 6.76 4.58 -11.45
CA ASN A 28 7.21 3.93 -12.68
C ASN A 28 6.06 3.54 -13.64
N GLY A 29 4.81 3.86 -13.32
CA GLY A 29 3.62 3.55 -14.13
C GLY A 29 3.09 2.12 -13.96
N HIS A 30 3.60 1.36 -13.00
CA HIS A 30 3.09 0.02 -12.68
C HIS A 30 2.05 0.09 -11.57
N GLU A 31 0.95 -0.64 -11.76
CA GLU A 31 -0.06 -0.85 -10.72
C GLU A 31 0.27 -2.09 -9.89
N VAL A 32 0.25 -1.94 -8.57
CA VAL A 32 0.47 -3.02 -7.61
C VAL A 32 -0.69 -3.12 -6.63
N LEU A 33 -0.92 -4.32 -6.12
CA LEU A 33 -1.89 -4.57 -5.06
C LEU A 33 -1.15 -4.60 -3.72
N GLY A 34 -1.55 -3.70 -2.83
CA GLY A 34 -0.98 -3.58 -1.49
C GLY A 34 -2.05 -3.76 -0.41
N HIS A 35 -1.60 -4.10 0.80
CA HIS A 35 -2.45 -4.07 1.98
C HIS A 35 -1.87 -3.10 3.02
N THR A 36 -2.74 -2.57 3.88
CA THR A 36 -2.31 -1.73 4.99
C THR A 36 -1.39 -2.50 5.95
N ALA A 37 -0.35 -1.82 6.44
CA ALA A 37 0.47 -2.36 7.51
C ALA A 37 -0.36 -2.53 8.79
N GLY A 38 -0.13 -3.61 9.55
CA GLY A 38 -0.87 -3.88 10.79
C GLY A 38 -0.75 -2.76 11.83
N LYS A 39 0.35 -1.99 11.83
CA LYS A 39 0.52 -0.80 12.67
C LYS A 39 -0.49 0.31 12.34
N MET A 40 -0.82 0.52 11.06
CA MET A 40 -1.83 1.50 10.65
C MET A 40 -3.22 1.12 11.16
N ARG A 41 -3.56 -0.18 11.10
CA ARG A 41 -4.81 -0.70 11.66
C ARG A 41 -4.92 -0.48 13.17
N LYS A 42 -3.83 -0.73 13.92
CA LYS A 42 -3.77 -0.45 15.38
C LYS A 42 -3.99 1.03 15.69
N ASN A 43 -3.42 1.92 14.88
CA ASN A 43 -3.51 3.36 15.08
C ASN A 43 -4.77 3.99 14.44
N ARG A 44 -5.72 3.17 13.93
CA ARG A 44 -6.95 3.62 13.25
C ARG A 44 -6.70 4.61 12.11
N ILE A 45 -5.55 4.50 11.44
CA ILE A 45 -5.22 5.31 10.28
C ILE A 45 -6.04 4.81 9.09
N ARG A 46 -6.79 5.71 8.47
CA ARG A 46 -7.58 5.44 7.27
C ARG A 46 -6.82 5.95 6.05
N VAL A 47 -6.80 5.15 5.01
CA VAL A 47 -6.23 5.50 3.70
C VAL A 47 -7.41 5.82 2.78
N LEU A 48 -7.30 6.91 2.03
CA LEU A 48 -8.31 7.35 1.08
C LEU A 48 -7.81 7.18 -0.36
N VAL A 49 -8.73 7.26 -1.32
CA VAL A 49 -8.35 7.28 -2.74
C VAL A 49 -7.58 8.57 -3.02
N GLY A 50 -6.39 8.45 -3.60
CA GLY A 50 -5.52 9.55 -3.96
C GLY A 50 -4.36 9.82 -2.99
N ASP A 51 -4.29 9.10 -1.87
CA ASP A 51 -3.13 9.06 -0.94
C ASP A 51 -1.88 8.42 -1.57
#